data_AF-A0AAV2ZUT8-F1
#
_entry.id   AF-A0AAV2ZUT8-F1
#
_cell.length_a   1.000
_cell.length_b   1.000
_cell.length_c   1.000
_cell.angle_alpha   90.00
_cell.angle_beta   90.00
_cell.angle_gamma   90.00
#
_symmetry.space_group_name_H-M   'P 1'
#
loop_
_entity.id
_entity.type
_entity.pdbx_description
1 polymer ?
#
loop_
_entity_poly.entity_id
_entity_poly.type
_entity_poly.pdbx_seq_one_letter_code
_entity_poly.pdbx_strand_id
1 'polypeptide(L)'
;MDSALLELQKDLEEVKQLLEKATRKRVRDVLYVEQRKLETEITNKQQQQTGESMEVQKPSAIVPPMSSTYTVKIINYGWDQSDKFVKIYITLKDVQNIPVDNVQVLFTERSFELLVKDLNGKNHAMTINNLLKPIAPENSSRKVKTDTVLIMLRKKSESKWEYLTQVEKQTKEKNK
;
A
#
# COMPACT_ATOMS: atom_id res chain seq x y z
N MET A 1 2.77 12.75 26.46
CA MET A 1 2.64 12.63 24.99
C MET A 1 1.20 12.89 24.53
N ASP A 2 0.37 13.48 25.40
CA ASP A 2 -1.09 13.58 25.23
C ASP A 2 -1.56 14.85 24.50
N SER A 3 -0.70 15.87 24.41
CA SER A 3 -1.01 17.14 23.71
C SER A 3 -1.37 16.91 22.24
N ALA A 4 -0.56 16.12 21.54
CA ALA A 4 -0.71 15.93 20.10
C ALA A 4 -1.95 15.09 19.72
N LEU A 5 -2.48 14.29 20.65
CA LEU A 5 -3.71 13.52 20.45
C LEU A 5 -4.93 14.38 20.71
N LEU A 6 -4.86 15.19 21.76
CA LEU A 6 -5.89 16.17 22.11
C LEU A 6 -6.05 17.24 21.02
N GLU A 7 -4.95 17.67 20.41
CA GLU A 7 -4.97 18.59 19.25
C GLU A 7 -5.71 17.96 18.08
N LEU A 8 -5.33 16.75 17.66
CA LEU A 8 -6.00 16.04 16.56
C LEU A 8 -7.49 15.80 16.82
N GLN A 9 -7.89 15.53 18.07
CA GLN A 9 -9.32 15.43 18.43
C GLN A 9 -10.06 16.76 18.26
N LYS A 10 -9.42 17.88 18.58
CA LYS A 10 -9.99 19.22 18.34
C LYS A 10 -10.06 19.53 16.85
N ASP A 11 -9.04 19.17 16.08
CA ASP A 11 -9.04 19.32 14.62
C ASP A 11 -10.19 18.52 13.97
N LEU A 12 -10.43 17.29 14.44
CA LEU A 12 -11.54 16.45 13.96
C LEU A 12 -12.90 17.09 14.28
N GLU A 13 -13.06 17.63 15.49
CA GLU A 13 -14.30 18.30 15.89
C GLU A 13 -14.53 19.58 15.07
N GLU A 14 -13.48 20.36 14.81
CA GLU A 14 -13.57 21.54 13.95
C GLU A 14 -13.97 21.17 12.51
N VAL A 15 -13.38 20.10 11.94
CA VAL A 15 -13.75 19.61 10.60
C VAL A 15 -15.22 19.16 10.55
N LYS A 16 -15.76 18.55 11.62
CA LYS A 16 -17.18 18.21 11.71
C LYS A 16 -18.08 19.46 11.71
N GLN A 17 -17.73 20.47 12.49
CA GLN A 17 -18.49 21.73 12.52
C GLN A 17 -18.43 22.46 11.17
N LEU A 18 -17.29 22.39 10.47
CA LEU A 18 -17.14 22.94 9.13
C LEU A 18 -17.96 22.16 8.09
N LEU A 19 -18.09 20.84 8.24
CA LEU A 19 -18.94 19.99 7.38
C LEU A 19 -20.43 20.33 7.51
N GLU A 20 -20.91 20.69 8.70
CA GLU A 20 -22.29 21.13 8.91
C GLU A 20 -22.59 22.47 8.21
N LYS A 21 -21.61 23.37 8.17
CA LYS A 21 -21.72 24.67 7.50
C LYS A 21 -21.43 24.60 5.99
N ALA A 22 -20.80 23.53 5.51
CA ALA A 22 -20.42 23.37 4.12
C ALA A 22 -21.60 22.93 3.24
N THR A 23 -22.16 23.87 2.47
CA THR A 23 -23.27 23.62 1.53
C THR A 23 -22.80 23.15 0.14
N ARG A 24 -21.53 23.38 -0.22
CA ARG A 24 -20.99 23.04 -1.55
C ARG A 24 -20.36 21.64 -1.57
N LYS A 25 -20.79 20.80 -2.52
CA LYS A 25 -20.35 19.40 -2.69
C LYS A 25 -18.82 19.24 -2.74
N ARG A 26 -18.10 20.08 -3.49
CA ARG A 26 -16.63 20.00 -3.59
C ARG A 26 -15.91 20.28 -2.27
N VAL A 27 -16.42 21.23 -1.48
CA VAL A 27 -15.85 21.57 -0.17
C VAL A 27 -16.14 20.46 0.84
N ARG A 28 -17.36 19.91 0.79
CA ARG A 28 -17.76 18.78 1.62
C ARG A 28 -16.92 17.52 1.36
N ASP A 29 -16.62 17.23 0.10
CA ASP A 29 -15.79 16.07 -0.28
C ASP A 29 -14.35 16.20 0.25
N VAL A 30 -13.75 17.39 0.12
CA VAL A 30 -12.41 17.69 0.68
C VAL A 30 -12.40 17.57 2.19
N LEU A 31 -13.39 18.15 2.88
CA LEU A 31 -13.50 18.05 4.33
C LEU A 31 -13.75 16.59 4.80
N TYR A 32 -14.45 15.78 4.02
CA TYR A 32 -14.70 14.37 4.34
C TYR A 32 -13.44 13.50 4.20
N VAL A 33 -12.60 13.78 3.20
CA VAL A 33 -11.29 13.15 3.06
C VAL A 33 -10.38 13.52 4.23
N GLU A 34 -10.38 14.79 4.64
CA GLU A 34 -9.57 15.25 5.76
C GLU A 34 -10.07 14.70 7.10
N GLN A 35 -11.39 14.63 7.29
CA GLN A 35 -12.01 13.97 8.44
C GLN A 35 -11.53 12.53 8.60
N ARG A 36 -11.55 11.73 7.52
CA ARG A 36 -11.10 10.33 7.57
C ARG A 36 -9.61 10.19 7.88
N LYS A 37 -8.78 11.12 7.40
CA LYS A 37 -7.35 11.13 7.72
C LYS A 37 -7.12 11.40 9.20
N LEU A 38 -7.76 12.44 9.76
CA LEU A 38 -7.67 12.77 11.18
C LEU A 38 -8.19 11.63 12.07
N GLU A 39 -9.31 10.99 11.71
CA GLU A 39 -9.82 9.79 12.42
C GLU A 39 -8.80 8.64 12.44
N THR A 40 -8.13 8.41 11.32
CA THR A 40 -7.09 7.37 11.19
C THR A 40 -5.85 7.71 12.02
N GLU A 41 -5.42 8.97 12.03
CA GLU A 41 -4.26 9.43 12.80
C GLU A 41 -4.51 9.40 14.32
N ILE A 42 -5.71 9.80 14.77
CA ILE A 42 -6.12 9.71 16.19
C ILE A 42 -6.14 8.25 16.64
N THR A 43 -6.74 7.36 15.84
CA THR A 43 -6.82 5.93 16.17
C THR A 43 -5.43 5.30 16.28
N ASN A 44 -4.52 5.63 15.35
CA ASN A 44 -3.15 5.12 15.35
C ASN A 44 -2.35 5.63 16.57
N LYS A 45 -2.51 6.92 16.94
CA LYS A 45 -1.85 7.48 18.14
C LYS A 45 -2.44 6.96 19.45
N GLN A 46 -3.76 6.75 19.54
CA GLN A 46 -4.40 6.14 20.71
C GLN A 46 -3.90 4.71 20.95
N GLN A 47 -3.74 3.92 19.87
CA GLN A 47 -3.22 2.55 19.93
C GLN A 47 -1.72 2.50 20.26
N GLN A 48 -0.93 3.53 19.90
CA GLN A 48 0.48 3.62 20.29
C GLN A 48 0.68 4.03 21.76
N GLN A 49 -0.26 4.75 22.39
CA GLN A 49 -0.16 5.13 23.81
C GLN A 49 -0.68 4.06 24.79
N THR A 50 -1.53 3.14 24.35
CA THR A 50 -2.12 2.08 25.21
C THR A 50 -1.51 0.71 24.95
N GLY A 51 -0.19 0.62 25.12
CA GLY A 51 0.50 -0.66 25.22
C GLY A 51 0.54 -1.17 26.65
N GLU A 52 -0.58 -1.61 27.23
CA GLU A 52 -0.60 -2.60 28.32
C GLU A 52 -2.01 -3.17 28.60
N SER A 53 -2.10 -4.50 28.48
CA SER A 53 -3.07 -5.43 29.10
C SER A 53 -4.52 -5.57 28.59
N MET A 54 -4.73 -6.76 27.99
CA MET A 54 -5.76 -7.79 28.28
C MET A 54 -7.28 -7.51 28.14
N GLU A 55 -7.89 -8.43 27.38
CA GLU A 55 -9.16 -9.14 27.61
C GLU A 55 -10.48 -8.66 26.93
N VAL A 56 -10.81 -9.43 25.88
CA VAL A 56 -12.12 -9.94 25.41
C VAL A 56 -13.39 -9.41 26.08
N GLN A 57 -14.33 -8.88 25.27
CA GLN A 57 -15.71 -9.40 25.12
C GLN A 57 -16.51 -8.71 23.99
N LYS A 58 -17.05 -9.54 23.09
CA LYS A 58 -17.97 -9.22 21.96
C LYS A 58 -19.43 -9.23 22.49
N PRO A 59 -20.46 -8.71 21.78
CA PRO A 59 -20.99 -9.44 20.60
C PRO A 59 -21.55 -8.60 19.42
N SER A 60 -21.45 -9.20 18.24
CA SER A 60 -22.37 -9.11 17.08
C SER A 60 -22.40 -7.86 16.16
N ALA A 61 -21.52 -7.87 15.15
CA ALA A 61 -21.90 -7.69 13.74
C ALA A 61 -20.79 -8.34 12.87
N ILE A 62 -21.21 -9.02 11.81
CA ILE A 62 -20.39 -9.94 11.00
C ILE A 62 -19.49 -9.12 10.07
N VAL A 63 -18.26 -8.89 10.47
CA VAL A 63 -17.12 -8.65 9.56
C VAL A 63 -15.99 -9.56 10.01
N PRO A 64 -15.33 -10.30 9.10
CA PRO A 64 -14.29 -11.26 9.48
C PRO A 64 -13.17 -10.55 10.26
N PRO A 65 -12.54 -11.24 11.21
CA PRO A 65 -11.58 -10.64 12.10
C PRO A 65 -10.43 -10.10 11.25
N MET A 66 -10.20 -8.79 11.29
CA MET A 66 -8.85 -8.29 11.03
C MET A 66 -8.00 -8.79 12.19
N SER A 67 -7.57 -10.05 12.06
CA SER A 67 -6.30 -10.50 12.58
C SER A 67 -5.32 -9.36 12.34
N SER A 68 -4.62 -8.96 13.40
CA SER A 68 -3.50 -8.04 13.37
C SER A 68 -2.38 -8.63 12.50
N THR A 69 -2.62 -8.66 11.20
CA THR A 69 -1.73 -9.14 10.17
C THR A 69 -0.75 -8.00 9.94
N TYR A 70 0.34 -8.03 10.71
CA TYR A 70 1.47 -7.12 10.52
C TYR A 70 1.86 -7.14 9.03
N THR A 71 1.99 -5.94 8.46
CA THR A 71 2.36 -5.79 7.05
C THR A 71 3.87 -5.77 6.93
N VAL A 72 4.44 -6.86 6.42
CA VAL A 72 5.85 -7.02 6.12
C VAL A 72 6.15 -6.38 4.77
N LYS A 73 7.08 -5.42 4.75
CA LYS A 73 7.56 -4.86 3.49
C LYS A 73 8.44 -5.88 2.78
N ILE A 74 8.09 -6.20 1.54
CA ILE A 74 8.90 -7.05 0.67
C ILE A 74 10.09 -6.21 0.18
N ILE A 75 11.28 -6.61 0.61
CA ILE A 75 12.56 -6.00 0.19
C ILE A 75 13.32 -6.86 -0.82
N ASN A 76 13.07 -8.17 -0.79
CA ASN A 76 13.80 -9.12 -1.62
C ASN A 76 12.96 -9.46 -2.86
N TYR A 77 13.44 -9.00 -4.01
CA TYR A 77 12.83 -9.29 -5.31
C TYR A 77 13.93 -9.36 -6.38
N GLY A 78 13.69 -10.20 -7.37
CA GLY A 78 14.47 -10.21 -8.61
C GLY A 78 13.68 -9.50 -9.71
N TRP A 79 14.36 -8.86 -10.65
CA TRP A 79 13.69 -8.35 -11.84
C TRP A 79 14.50 -8.65 -13.09
N ASP A 80 13.79 -8.81 -14.19
CA ASP A 80 14.32 -9.06 -15.52
C ASP A 80 13.50 -8.25 -16.54
N GLN A 81 13.97 -8.15 -17.77
CA GLN A 81 13.22 -7.49 -18.82
C GLN A 81 13.28 -8.25 -20.15
N SER A 82 12.24 -8.04 -20.92
CA SER A 82 12.15 -8.36 -22.35
C SER A 82 11.96 -7.07 -23.13
N ASP A 83 11.85 -7.16 -24.46
CA ASP A 83 11.63 -5.99 -25.32
C ASP A 83 10.36 -5.23 -24.94
N LYS A 84 9.30 -5.97 -24.58
CA LYS A 84 7.96 -5.44 -24.33
C LYS A 84 7.56 -5.34 -22.86
N PHE A 85 8.14 -6.17 -22.00
CA PHE A 85 7.73 -6.28 -20.59
C PHE A 85 8.92 -6.24 -19.64
N VAL A 86 8.73 -5.61 -18.48
CA VAL A 86 9.57 -5.77 -17.30
C VAL A 86 8.91 -6.79 -16.39
N LYS A 87 9.67 -7.77 -15.92
CA LYS A 87 9.21 -8.89 -15.10
C LYS A 87 9.83 -8.78 -13.72
N ILE A 88 9.02 -8.67 -12.68
CA ILE A 88 9.48 -8.70 -11.28
C ILE A 88 9.07 -10.04 -10.68
N TYR A 89 10.05 -10.77 -10.15
CA TYR A 89 9.91 -12.03 -9.45
C TYR A 89 10.03 -11.78 -7.95
N ILE A 90 9.00 -12.17 -7.22
CA ILE A 90 8.90 -11.94 -5.80
C ILE A 90 8.67 -13.29 -5.14
N THR A 91 9.66 -13.76 -4.38
CA THR A 91 9.57 -15.05 -3.70
C THR A 91 8.75 -14.89 -2.43
N LEU A 92 7.56 -15.47 -2.43
CA LEU A 92 6.62 -15.47 -1.31
C LEU A 92 6.16 -16.91 -1.11
N LYS A 93 6.62 -17.55 -0.04
CA LYS A 93 6.24 -18.93 0.29
C LYS A 93 4.74 -19.02 0.54
N ASP A 94 4.13 -20.11 0.08
CA ASP A 94 2.70 -20.42 0.25
C ASP A 94 1.74 -19.45 -0.45
N VAL A 95 2.25 -18.61 -1.35
CA VAL A 95 1.42 -17.62 -2.06
C VAL A 95 0.41 -18.27 -3.01
N GLN A 96 0.61 -19.53 -3.41
CA GLN A 96 -0.41 -20.27 -4.16
C GLN A 96 -1.61 -20.70 -3.32
N ASN A 97 -1.46 -20.79 -1.99
CA ASN A 97 -2.51 -21.27 -1.09
C ASN A 97 -3.52 -20.17 -0.75
N ILE A 98 -3.16 -18.91 -0.95
CA ILE A 98 -4.07 -17.79 -0.74
C ILE A 98 -4.90 -17.51 -2.01
N PRO A 99 -6.14 -17.06 -1.86
CA PRO A 99 -6.97 -16.68 -3.01
C PRO A 99 -6.36 -15.50 -3.76
N VAL A 100 -6.53 -15.48 -5.08
CA VAL A 100 -6.02 -14.42 -5.97
C VAL A 100 -6.61 -13.04 -5.62
N ASP A 101 -7.75 -13.01 -4.93
CA ASP A 101 -8.38 -11.80 -4.40
C ASP A 101 -7.56 -11.13 -3.28
N ASN A 102 -6.84 -11.93 -2.48
CA ASN A 102 -5.94 -11.44 -1.45
C ASN A 102 -4.65 -10.84 -2.03
N VAL A 103 -4.32 -11.17 -3.29
CA VAL A 103 -3.18 -10.61 -4.02
C VAL A 103 -3.68 -9.43 -4.83
N GLN A 104 -3.58 -8.21 -4.29
CA GLN A 104 -3.97 -6.98 -4.98
C GLN A 104 -2.75 -6.32 -5.60
N VAL A 105 -2.89 -5.85 -6.84
CA VAL A 105 -1.83 -5.09 -7.51
C VAL A 105 -2.43 -3.85 -8.13
N LEU A 106 -1.85 -2.69 -7.81
CA LEU A 106 -2.16 -1.41 -8.39
C LEU A 106 -1.02 -0.99 -9.29
N PHE A 107 -1.30 -0.81 -10.58
CA PHE A 107 -0.34 -0.28 -11.54
C PHE A 107 -0.63 1.21 -11.77
N THR A 108 0.41 2.02 -11.80
CA THR A 108 0.34 3.42 -12.25
C THR A 108 1.27 3.62 -13.44
N GLU A 109 1.32 4.83 -13.99
CA GLU A 109 2.19 5.10 -15.14
C GLU A 109 3.69 4.89 -14.82
N ARG A 110 4.14 5.15 -13.58
CA ARG A 110 5.56 5.09 -13.18
C ARG A 110 5.81 4.42 -11.84
N SER A 111 4.81 3.74 -11.30
CA SER A 111 4.93 2.97 -10.07
C SER A 111 4.02 1.76 -10.11
N PHE A 112 4.26 0.82 -9.22
CA PHE A 112 3.30 -0.22 -8.92
C PHE A 112 3.33 -0.56 -7.44
N GLU A 113 2.21 -1.03 -6.95
CA GLU A 113 2.03 -1.52 -5.59
C GLU A 113 1.44 -2.92 -5.62
N LEU A 114 2.05 -3.84 -4.89
CA LEU A 114 1.57 -5.18 -4.64
C LEU A 114 1.23 -5.28 -3.15
N LEU A 115 0.03 -5.74 -2.85
CA LEU A 115 -0.44 -6.06 -1.51
C LEU A 115 -0.90 -7.51 -1.50
N VAL A 116 -0.30 -8.32 -0.64
CA VAL A 116 -0.65 -9.72 -0.42
C VAL A 116 -1.18 -9.85 0.98
N LYS A 117 -2.47 -10.17 1.12
CA LYS A 117 -3.13 -10.31 2.41
C LYS A 117 -3.13 -11.77 2.88
N ASP A 118 -3.11 -11.93 4.20
CA ASP A 118 -3.30 -13.23 4.86
C ASP A 118 -2.31 -14.33 4.45
N LEU A 119 -1.08 -13.95 4.08
CA LEU A 119 -0.03 -14.91 3.76
C LEU A 119 0.66 -15.36 5.05
N ASN A 120 0.42 -16.61 5.45
CA ASN A 120 1.03 -17.20 6.66
C ASN A 120 0.76 -16.34 7.92
N GLY A 121 -0.44 -15.77 8.03
CA GLY A 121 -0.86 -14.89 9.12
C GLY A 121 -0.23 -13.49 9.09
N LYS A 122 0.40 -13.09 7.99
CA LYS A 122 1.01 -11.76 7.79
C LYS A 122 0.56 -11.15 6.47
N ASN A 123 0.52 -9.83 6.41
CA ASN A 123 0.36 -9.13 5.13
C ASN A 123 1.74 -8.86 4.56
N HIS A 124 1.89 -8.90 3.26
CA HIS A 124 3.13 -8.56 2.57
C HIS A 124 2.85 -7.46 1.57
N ALA A 125 3.58 -6.35 1.65
CA ALA A 125 3.41 -5.22 0.75
C ALA A 125 4.71 -4.85 0.05
N MET A 126 4.62 -4.51 -1.23
CA MET A 126 5.72 -4.03 -2.04
C MET A 126 5.27 -2.83 -2.85
N THR A 127 5.95 -1.71 -2.69
CA THR A 127 5.68 -0.51 -3.49
C THR A 127 6.98 -0.08 -4.14
N ILE A 128 6.96 0.00 -5.48
CA ILE A 128 8.07 0.57 -6.26
C ILE A 128 7.59 1.86 -6.89
N ASN A 129 8.20 2.96 -6.45
CA ASN A 129 7.99 4.29 -7.00
C ASN A 129 9.15 4.68 -7.92
N ASN A 130 8.89 5.62 -8.82
CA ASN A 130 9.90 6.18 -9.74
C ASN A 130 10.57 5.10 -10.60
N LEU A 131 9.76 4.28 -11.28
CA LEU A 131 10.25 3.38 -12.32
C LEU A 131 11.06 4.17 -13.36
N LEU A 132 12.09 3.53 -13.91
CA LEU A 132 13.01 4.20 -14.85
C LEU A 132 12.28 4.83 -16.04
N LYS A 133 11.29 4.12 -16.58
CA LYS A 133 10.47 4.55 -17.71
C LYS A 133 8.98 4.30 -17.43
N PRO A 134 8.08 5.01 -18.13
CA PRO A 134 6.66 4.79 -17.96
C PRO A 134 6.22 3.42 -18.49
N ILE A 135 5.21 2.86 -17.83
CA ILE A 135 4.56 1.59 -18.15
C ILE A 135 3.10 1.82 -18.54
N ALA A 136 2.50 0.85 -19.23
CA ALA A 136 1.08 0.84 -19.54
C ALA A 136 0.35 0.02 -18.45
N PRO A 137 -0.33 0.67 -17.48
CA PRO A 137 -0.97 -0.03 -16.36
C PRO A 137 -2.08 -0.98 -16.84
N GLU A 138 -2.83 -0.60 -17.87
CA GLU A 138 -3.91 -1.40 -18.46
C GLU A 138 -3.42 -2.71 -19.09
N ASN A 139 -2.18 -2.74 -19.57
CA ASN A 139 -1.56 -3.92 -20.17
C ASN A 139 -0.60 -4.64 -19.20
N SER A 140 -0.51 -4.17 -17.96
CA SER A 140 0.30 -4.78 -16.92
C SER A 140 -0.54 -5.83 -16.19
N SER A 141 0.08 -6.95 -15.82
CA SER A 141 -0.63 -8.08 -15.23
C SER A 141 0.20 -8.75 -14.15
N ARG A 142 -0.48 -9.46 -13.25
CA ARG A 142 0.14 -10.28 -12.21
C ARG A 142 -0.12 -11.75 -12.48
N LYS A 143 0.85 -12.60 -12.21
CA LYS A 143 0.74 -14.06 -12.25
C LYS A 143 1.25 -14.63 -10.93
N VAL A 144 0.39 -15.36 -10.23
CA VAL A 144 0.79 -16.12 -9.04
C VAL A 144 1.26 -17.49 -9.50
N LYS A 145 2.46 -17.89 -9.08
CA LYS A 145 3.04 -19.21 -9.28
C LYS A 145 3.33 -19.84 -7.91
N THR A 146 3.77 -21.09 -7.91
CA THR A 146 4.27 -21.78 -6.71
C THR A 146 5.38 -20.97 -6.06
N ASP A 147 5.16 -20.55 -4.82
CA ASP A 147 6.06 -19.76 -3.96
C ASP A 147 6.60 -18.46 -4.59
N THR A 148 5.99 -17.97 -5.67
CA THR A 148 6.51 -16.83 -6.43
C THR A 148 5.38 -16.03 -7.05
N VAL A 149 5.40 -14.72 -6.85
CA VAL A 149 4.56 -13.77 -7.57
C VAL A 149 5.37 -13.15 -8.71
N LEU A 150 4.86 -13.28 -9.92
CA LEU A 150 5.40 -12.65 -11.13
C LEU A 150 4.55 -11.43 -11.48
N ILE A 151 5.15 -10.25 -11.41
CA ILE A 151 4.55 -9.01 -11.89
C ILE A 151 5.10 -8.71 -13.27
N MET A 152 4.22 -8.55 -14.26
CA MET A 152 4.58 -8.18 -15.63
C MET A 152 4.11 -6.77 -15.90
N LEU A 153 5.05 -5.84 -15.99
CA LEU A 153 4.80 -4.46 -16.35
C LEU A 153 4.98 -4.29 -17.85
N ARG A 154 3.95 -3.84 -18.56
CA ARG A 154 4.07 -3.53 -19.99
C ARG A 154 4.81 -2.22 -20.16
N LYS A 155 5.90 -2.22 -20.93
CA LYS A 155 6.61 -0.99 -21.26
C LYS A 155 5.75 -0.13 -22.19
N LYS A 156 5.67 1.18 -21.93
CA LYS A 156 4.98 2.14 -22.82
C LYS A 156 5.78 2.38 -24.11
N SER A 157 7.10 2.30 -24.03
CA SER A 157 8.03 2.35 -25.17
C SER A 157 9.00 1.17 -25.16
N GLU A 158 9.28 0.61 -26.34
CA GLU A 158 10.26 -0.48 -26.52
C GLU A 158 11.66 0.08 -26.25
N SER A 159 12.10 -0.11 -25.02
CA SER A 159 13.26 0.55 -24.47
C SER A 159 13.94 -0.39 -23.50
N LYS A 160 15.27 -0.45 -23.56
CA LYS A 160 16.07 -1.15 -22.57
C LYS A 160 16.05 -0.37 -21.25
N TRP A 161 15.86 -1.09 -20.15
CA TRP A 161 15.93 -0.57 -18.79
C TRP A 161 17.24 -1.02 -18.19
N GLU A 162 18.15 -0.08 -17.93
CA GLU A 162 19.43 -0.41 -17.28
C GLU A 162 19.26 -0.64 -15.78
N TYR A 163 18.23 0.00 -15.21
CA TYR A 163 17.85 -0.06 -13.81
C TYR A 163 16.33 -0.18 -13.70
N LEU A 164 15.83 -0.71 -12.58
CA LEU A 164 14.39 -0.79 -12.35
C LEU A 164 13.82 0.58 -12.00
N THR A 165 14.50 1.31 -11.13
CA THR A 165 14.11 2.63 -10.66
C THR A 165 15.10 3.73 -11.06
N GLN A 166 14.61 4.97 -11.14
CA GLN A 166 15.47 6.15 -11.31
C GLN A 166 16.40 6.36 -10.11
N VAL A 167 16.00 5.91 -8.92
CA VAL A 167 16.80 6.02 -7.69
C VAL A 167 18.06 5.16 -7.80
N GLU A 168 17.93 3.90 -8.22
CA GLU A 168 19.08 3.01 -8.43
C GLU A 168 20.08 3.58 -9.44
N LYS A 169 19.58 4.17 -10.54
CA LYS A 169 20.43 4.84 -11.53
C LYS A 169 21.24 5.96 -10.88
N GLN A 170 20.58 6.87 -10.15
CA GLN A 170 21.24 8.00 -9.51
C GLN A 170 22.24 7.57 -8.42
N THR A 171 21.90 6.55 -7.63
CA THR A 171 22.82 6.03 -6.61
C THR A 171 24.08 5.43 -7.24
N LYS A 172 23.95 4.74 -8.39
CA LYS A 172 25.10 4.17 -9.12
C LYS A 172 25.93 5.25 -9.83
N GLU A 173 25.30 6.29 -10.36
CA GLU A 173 26.01 7.41 -11.01
C GLU A 173 26.73 8.31 -10.01
N LYS A 174 26.18 8.53 -8.80
CA LYS A 174 26.84 9.33 -7.75
C LYS A 174 28.03 8.63 -7.08
N ASN A 175 28.10 7.31 -7.16
CA ASN A 175 29.18 6.51 -6.58
C ASN A 175 30.30 6.21 -7.59
N LYS A 176 30.27 6.87 -8.76
CA LYS A 176 31.26 6.77 -9.82
C LYS A 176 31.96 8.11 -10.00
#